data_AF-A0A352X3D5-F1
#
_entry.id   AF-A0A352X3D5-F1
#
_cell.length_a   1.000
_cell.length_b   1.000
_cell.length_c   1.000
_cell.angle_alpha   90.00
_cell.angle_beta   90.00
_cell.angle_gamma   90.00
#
_symmetry.space_group_name_H-M   'P 1'
#
loop_
_entity.id
_entity.type
_entity.pdbx_description
1 polymer ?
#
loop_
_entity_poly.entity_id
_entity_poly.type
_entity_poly.pdbx_seq_one_letter_code
_entity_poly.pdbx_strand_id
1 'polypeptide(L)'
;MSIKNMFEALQKKKSFIPHSQTLKILHPLNGWQPESKELIEEVPKLVEHLAVKLNIPLAELDKTLPSLNRVEKSVRQKGRRKCLSLEIFPSLVIYVGEVIRQATNGSWELRLNNDCDVAIWEPWIIVNNGNAVPPHAKVYEQLSEGKTCYIRNVAESGIRSLSSSFKPSDPQIFALDIICRDPQREVLDNSNFPPTKEDDDLAFLEAESKFIAWLIDGIKYYRTLGLFNKYIHLSDGELTEQIKIIRADFRSQFLTERDFNSVYLEFADPMFDSTMGHLDPYLLRWDTSRTWSETEVDSVGRNNQEYVRVFERWSEISRGSFLPQELKETWETDSESVLIEFTVNGIRHRIEPEYYEEHIDLEILIEINRLIAETSYRFEVCQVLTDNTLVILLTLAEKQRIERERCLKFERW
;
A
#
# COMPACT_ATOMS: atom_id res chain seq x y z
N MET A 1 -6.00 -4.33 46.68
CA MET A 1 -6.88 -4.93 45.63
C MET A 1 -5.97 -5.80 44.76
N SER A 2 -6.22 -7.11 44.68
CA SER A 2 -5.31 -8.05 44.01
C SER A 2 -5.38 -7.90 42.48
N ILE A 3 -4.25 -8.06 41.78
CA ILE A 3 -4.14 -8.12 40.30
C ILE A 3 -5.14 -9.15 39.72
N LYS A 4 -5.44 -10.21 40.47
CA LYS A 4 -6.46 -11.22 40.11
C LYS A 4 -7.87 -10.62 40.03
N ASN A 5 -8.22 -9.70 40.92
CA ASN A 5 -9.53 -9.06 40.94
C ASN A 5 -9.67 -8.01 39.82
N MET A 6 -8.56 -7.44 39.35
CA MET A 6 -8.53 -6.54 38.21
C MET A 6 -8.76 -7.30 36.89
N PHE A 7 -8.17 -8.50 36.75
CA PHE A 7 -8.39 -9.38 35.60
C PHE A 7 -9.82 -9.94 35.53
N GLU A 8 -10.39 -10.34 36.66
CA GLU A 8 -11.77 -10.84 36.71
C GLU A 8 -12.81 -9.73 36.45
N ALA A 9 -12.51 -8.48 36.83
CA ALA A 9 -13.34 -7.31 36.50
C ALA A 9 -13.28 -6.92 35.01
N LEU A 10 -12.13 -7.13 34.35
CA LEU A 10 -11.96 -6.91 32.91
C LEU A 10 -12.64 -8.01 32.08
N GLN A 11 -12.67 -9.26 32.57
CA GLN A 11 -13.40 -10.34 31.89
C GLN A 11 -14.93 -10.22 32.00
N LYS A 12 -15.46 -9.71 33.12
CA LYS A 12 -16.92 -9.52 33.29
C LYS A 12 -17.52 -8.34 32.52
N LYS A 13 -16.70 -7.43 31.96
CA LYS A 13 -17.17 -6.30 31.14
C LYS A 13 -17.22 -6.58 29.63
N LYS A 14 -16.74 -7.75 29.17
CA LYS A 14 -16.93 -8.20 27.78
C LYS A 14 -18.21 -9.05 27.67
N SER A 15 -19.37 -8.43 27.89
CA SER A 15 -20.61 -8.95 27.31
C SER A 15 -20.53 -8.70 25.81
N PHE A 16 -20.19 -9.77 25.10
CA PHE A 16 -20.06 -9.87 23.65
C PHE A 16 -21.38 -9.44 23.00
N ILE A 17 -21.43 -8.21 22.48
CA ILE A 17 -22.44 -7.84 21.48
C ILE A 17 -21.94 -8.45 20.16
N PRO A 18 -22.70 -9.34 19.50
CA PRO A 18 -22.30 -9.83 18.19
C PRO A 18 -22.42 -8.68 17.20
N HIS A 19 -21.31 -8.00 16.92
CA HIS A 19 -21.20 -6.94 15.91
C HIS A 19 -20.75 -7.45 14.53
N SER A 20 -20.79 -8.77 14.28
CA SER A 20 -20.58 -9.29 12.92
C SER A 20 -21.89 -9.29 12.12
N GLN A 21 -22.52 -8.12 11.97
CA GLN A 21 -23.07 -7.79 10.65
C GLN A 21 -21.92 -7.12 9.90
N THR A 22 -20.89 -7.92 9.57
CA THR A 22 -19.94 -7.54 8.54
C THR A 22 -20.79 -7.22 7.32
N LEU A 23 -20.84 -5.94 6.94
CA LEU A 23 -21.37 -5.51 5.65
C LEU A 23 -20.71 -6.44 4.63
N LYS A 24 -21.48 -7.38 4.07
CA LYS A 24 -20.99 -8.22 2.97
C LYS A 24 -20.59 -7.23 1.90
N ILE A 25 -19.29 -7.03 1.71
CA ILE A 25 -18.76 -6.14 0.69
C ILE A 25 -19.31 -6.70 -0.62
N LEU A 26 -20.26 -5.98 -1.20
CA LEU A 26 -20.91 -6.41 -2.41
C LEU A 26 -19.85 -6.39 -3.51
N HIS A 27 -19.63 -7.52 -4.18
CA HIS A 27 -18.68 -7.57 -5.30
C HIS A 27 -19.00 -6.45 -6.29
N PRO A 28 -18.02 -5.67 -6.78
CA PRO A 28 -18.27 -4.46 -7.58
C PRO A 28 -18.86 -4.74 -8.97
N LEU A 29 -18.89 -6.02 -9.39
CA LEU A 29 -19.62 -6.50 -10.58
C LEU A 29 -20.97 -7.16 -10.25
N ASN A 30 -21.41 -7.16 -9.01
CA ASN A 30 -22.69 -7.77 -8.65
C ASN A 30 -23.85 -7.03 -9.34
N GLY A 31 -24.68 -7.75 -10.09
CA GLY A 31 -25.73 -7.18 -10.93
C GLY A 31 -25.29 -6.83 -12.36
N TRP A 32 -24.01 -6.98 -12.69
CA TRP A 32 -23.52 -6.95 -14.07
C TRP A 32 -23.44 -8.39 -14.59
N GLN A 33 -24.32 -8.74 -15.53
CA GLN A 33 -24.46 -10.10 -16.08
C GLN A 33 -24.48 -10.10 -17.61
N PRO A 34 -23.39 -9.72 -18.29
CA PRO A 34 -23.31 -9.93 -19.73
C PRO A 34 -23.22 -11.43 -20.01
N GLU A 35 -23.93 -11.92 -21.02
CA GLU A 35 -23.58 -13.21 -21.61
C GLU A 35 -22.23 -13.09 -22.36
N SER A 36 -21.48 -14.18 -22.49
CA SER A 36 -20.10 -14.13 -23.04
C SER A 36 -20.01 -13.56 -24.45
N LYS A 37 -21.04 -13.80 -25.28
CA LYS A 37 -21.13 -13.22 -26.63
C LYS A 37 -21.52 -11.74 -26.60
N GLU A 38 -22.36 -11.36 -25.64
CA GLU A 38 -22.82 -9.99 -25.48
C GLU A 38 -21.69 -9.08 -24.99
N LEU A 39 -20.75 -9.58 -24.18
CA LEU A 39 -19.66 -8.75 -23.66
C LEU A 39 -18.90 -8.02 -24.78
N ILE A 40 -18.53 -8.75 -25.84
CA ILE A 40 -17.77 -8.19 -26.97
C ILE A 40 -18.59 -7.11 -27.69
N GLU A 41 -19.88 -7.33 -27.85
CA GLU A 41 -20.82 -6.39 -28.49
C GLU A 41 -21.07 -5.15 -27.61
N GLU A 42 -20.96 -5.29 -26.28
CA GLU A 42 -21.13 -4.22 -25.30
C GLU A 42 -19.85 -3.38 -25.08
N VAL A 43 -18.66 -3.87 -25.47
CA VAL A 43 -17.40 -3.14 -25.27
C VAL A 43 -17.47 -1.69 -25.78
N PRO A 44 -17.91 -1.38 -27.02
CA PRO A 44 -17.97 0.00 -27.50
C PRO A 44 -18.88 0.89 -26.62
N LYS A 45 -20.04 0.38 -26.23
CA LYS A 45 -21.00 1.10 -25.36
C LYS A 45 -20.41 1.37 -23.98
N LEU A 46 -19.68 0.40 -23.42
CA LEU A 46 -19.03 0.55 -22.11
C LEU A 46 -17.88 1.57 -22.15
N VAL A 47 -17.17 1.68 -23.27
CA VAL A 47 -16.14 2.72 -23.48
C VAL A 47 -16.78 4.11 -23.60
N GLU A 48 -17.86 4.24 -24.36
CA GLU A 48 -18.65 5.49 -24.45
C GLU A 48 -19.21 5.89 -23.08
N HIS A 49 -19.72 4.92 -22.34
CA HIS A 49 -20.22 5.14 -20.99
C HIS A 49 -19.11 5.61 -20.05
N LEU A 50 -17.91 5.04 -20.12
CA LEU A 50 -16.75 5.50 -19.34
C LEU A 50 -16.42 6.97 -19.68
N ALA A 51 -16.40 7.31 -20.97
CA ALA A 51 -16.11 8.66 -21.45
C ALA A 51 -17.05 9.69 -20.80
N VAL A 52 -18.35 9.41 -20.83
CA VAL A 52 -19.37 10.26 -20.20
C VAL A 52 -19.18 10.32 -18.68
N LYS A 53 -19.03 9.18 -18.02
CA LYS A 53 -18.94 9.12 -16.55
C LYS A 53 -17.67 9.78 -16.00
N LEU A 54 -16.55 9.72 -16.70
CA LEU A 54 -15.29 10.34 -16.30
C LEU A 54 -15.04 11.72 -16.95
N ASN A 55 -16.01 12.23 -17.73
CA ASN A 55 -15.91 13.48 -18.47
C ASN A 55 -14.64 13.56 -19.33
N ILE A 56 -14.34 12.49 -20.07
CA ILE A 56 -13.21 12.39 -20.99
C ILE A 56 -13.78 12.44 -22.42
N PRO A 57 -13.25 13.28 -23.32
CA PRO A 57 -13.64 13.22 -24.73
C PRO A 57 -13.43 11.82 -25.28
N LEU A 58 -14.43 11.23 -25.94
CA LEU A 58 -14.36 9.86 -26.47
C LEU A 58 -13.14 9.64 -27.39
N ALA A 59 -12.76 10.67 -28.15
CA ALA A 59 -11.58 10.64 -29.03
C ALA A 59 -10.23 10.51 -28.28
N GLU A 60 -10.18 10.82 -26.99
CA GLU A 60 -9.00 10.61 -26.14
C GLU A 60 -8.94 9.18 -25.54
N LEU A 61 -10.00 8.39 -25.71
CA LEU A 61 -10.08 6.99 -25.26
C LEU A 61 -9.73 6.01 -26.39
N ASP A 62 -8.50 6.09 -26.88
CA ASP A 62 -8.00 5.33 -28.04
C ASP A 62 -7.54 3.90 -27.74
N LYS A 63 -7.76 3.41 -26.51
CA LYS A 63 -7.38 2.07 -26.04
C LYS A 63 -5.86 1.81 -26.07
N THR A 64 -5.05 2.86 -26.00
CA THR A 64 -3.59 2.75 -25.84
C THR A 64 -3.15 2.97 -24.38
N LEU A 65 -1.94 2.54 -24.01
CA LEU A 65 -1.36 2.84 -22.68
C LEU A 65 -1.33 4.36 -22.36
N PRO A 66 -0.92 5.26 -23.28
CA PRO A 66 -0.99 6.70 -23.03
C PRO A 66 -2.37 7.24 -22.66
N SER A 67 -3.45 6.72 -23.23
CA SER A 67 -4.82 7.16 -22.90
C SER A 67 -5.20 6.89 -21.44
N LEU A 68 -4.60 5.88 -20.80
CA LEU A 68 -4.85 5.58 -19.39
C LEU A 68 -4.38 6.70 -18.45
N ASN A 69 -3.45 7.57 -18.86
CA ASN A 69 -3.09 8.74 -18.05
C ASN A 69 -4.27 9.71 -17.89
N ARG A 70 -5.16 9.80 -18.89
CA ARG A 70 -6.40 10.61 -18.83
C ARG A 70 -7.43 9.96 -17.92
N VAL A 71 -7.63 8.66 -18.09
CA VAL A 71 -8.52 7.86 -17.23
C VAL A 71 -8.09 7.98 -15.77
N GLU A 72 -6.81 7.78 -15.50
CA GLU A 72 -6.24 7.88 -14.15
C GLU A 72 -6.45 9.26 -13.53
N LYS A 73 -6.18 10.34 -14.29
CA LYS A 73 -6.45 11.71 -13.84
C LYS A 73 -7.93 11.90 -13.48
N SER A 74 -8.85 11.46 -14.34
CA SER A 74 -10.29 11.60 -14.08
C SER A 74 -10.77 10.74 -12.91
N VAL A 75 -10.23 9.52 -12.74
CA VAL A 75 -10.53 8.66 -11.59
C VAL A 75 -10.09 9.34 -10.28
N ARG A 76 -8.88 9.93 -10.25
CA ARG A 76 -8.41 10.71 -9.09
C ARG A 76 -9.33 11.90 -8.80
N GLN A 77 -9.67 12.69 -9.82
CA GLN A 77 -10.59 13.83 -9.66
C GLN A 77 -11.99 13.43 -9.20
N LYS A 78 -12.46 12.24 -9.58
CA LYS A 78 -13.79 11.76 -9.21
C LYS A 78 -13.80 11.11 -7.82
N GLY A 79 -12.65 10.65 -7.34
CA GLY A 79 -12.49 9.84 -6.14
C GLY A 79 -12.64 8.34 -6.44
N ARG A 80 -11.76 7.52 -5.88
CA ARG A 80 -11.69 6.06 -6.13
C ARG A 80 -12.99 5.35 -5.77
N ARG A 81 -13.58 5.68 -4.62
CA ARG A 81 -14.80 5.03 -4.11
C ARG A 81 -15.98 5.21 -5.06
N LYS A 82 -16.14 6.39 -5.66
CA LYS A 82 -17.19 6.61 -6.67
C LYS A 82 -16.95 5.77 -7.92
N CYS A 83 -15.68 5.50 -8.25
CA CYS A 83 -15.30 4.64 -9.37
C CYS A 83 -15.50 3.14 -9.10
N LEU A 84 -15.69 2.71 -7.84
CA LEU A 84 -16.11 1.35 -7.47
C LEU A 84 -17.63 1.11 -7.65
N SER A 85 -18.40 2.15 -7.96
CA SER A 85 -19.84 1.99 -8.21
C SER A 85 -20.13 1.20 -9.49
N LEU A 86 -21.27 0.50 -9.53
CA LEU A 86 -21.76 -0.23 -10.72
C LEU A 86 -21.91 0.66 -11.96
N GLU A 87 -22.03 1.98 -11.78
CA GLU A 87 -22.10 2.93 -12.89
C GLU A 87 -20.76 3.19 -13.58
N ILE A 88 -19.62 2.91 -12.94
CA ILE A 88 -18.30 3.28 -13.47
C ILE A 88 -17.40 2.07 -13.56
N PHE A 89 -17.41 1.23 -12.51
CA PHE A 89 -16.47 0.13 -12.36
C PHE A 89 -16.47 -0.83 -13.55
N PRO A 90 -17.61 -1.33 -14.06
CA PRO A 90 -17.61 -2.22 -15.22
C PRO A 90 -16.99 -1.56 -16.46
N SER A 91 -17.35 -0.32 -16.75
CA SER A 91 -16.81 0.45 -17.88
C SER A 91 -15.30 0.68 -17.76
N LEU A 92 -14.80 0.91 -16.55
CA LEU A 92 -13.37 1.08 -16.28
C LEU A 92 -12.59 -0.24 -16.47
N VAL A 93 -13.11 -1.35 -15.95
CA VAL A 93 -12.56 -2.70 -16.13
C VAL A 93 -12.46 -3.05 -17.61
N ILE A 94 -13.51 -2.79 -18.38
CA ILE A 94 -13.53 -3.05 -19.82
C ILE A 94 -12.53 -2.18 -20.57
N TYR A 95 -12.40 -0.90 -20.22
CA TYR A 95 -11.43 -0.03 -20.88
C TYR A 95 -9.98 -0.48 -20.61
N VAL A 96 -9.64 -0.77 -19.35
CA VAL A 96 -8.31 -1.28 -18.97
C VAL A 96 -8.03 -2.61 -19.66
N GLY A 97 -9.00 -3.53 -19.68
CA GLY A 97 -8.86 -4.80 -20.37
C GLY A 97 -8.74 -4.65 -21.88
N GLU A 98 -9.40 -3.69 -22.52
CA GLU A 98 -9.22 -3.39 -23.95
C GLU A 98 -7.78 -2.94 -24.26
N VAL A 99 -7.17 -2.11 -23.40
CA VAL A 99 -5.76 -1.72 -23.54
C VAL A 99 -4.84 -2.95 -23.45
N ILE A 100 -5.07 -3.82 -22.46
CA ILE A 100 -4.30 -5.07 -22.29
C ILE A 100 -4.50 -6.00 -23.50
N ARG A 101 -5.75 -6.18 -23.93
CA ARG A 101 -6.14 -7.06 -25.03
C ARG A 101 -5.47 -6.66 -26.33
N GLN A 102 -5.49 -5.38 -26.67
CA GLN A 102 -4.86 -4.88 -27.90
C GLN A 102 -3.34 -5.01 -27.85
N ALA A 103 -2.72 -4.68 -26.72
CA ALA A 103 -1.27 -4.75 -26.57
C ALA A 103 -0.73 -6.20 -26.62
N THR A 104 -1.53 -7.19 -26.23
CA THR A 104 -1.11 -8.60 -26.14
C THR A 104 -1.71 -9.49 -27.23
N ASN A 105 -2.52 -8.92 -28.14
CA ASN A 105 -3.33 -9.66 -29.11
C ASN A 105 -4.18 -10.76 -28.43
N GLY A 106 -4.75 -10.44 -27.27
CA GLY A 106 -5.58 -11.33 -26.47
C GLY A 106 -7.05 -11.37 -26.91
N SER A 107 -7.83 -12.18 -26.22
CA SER A 107 -9.28 -12.31 -26.37
C SER A 107 -9.98 -12.19 -25.02
N TRP A 108 -11.24 -11.75 -25.04
CA TRP A 108 -12.09 -11.75 -23.85
C TRP A 108 -12.61 -13.15 -23.56
N GLU A 109 -12.60 -13.53 -22.28
CA GLU A 109 -13.26 -14.73 -21.75
C GLU A 109 -14.05 -14.32 -20.50
N LEU A 110 -15.29 -14.80 -20.36
CA LEU A 110 -16.03 -14.70 -19.09
C LEU A 110 -15.84 -15.98 -18.30
N ARG A 111 -15.43 -15.85 -17.03
CA ARG A 111 -15.29 -16.97 -16.10
C ARG A 111 -16.25 -16.81 -14.93
N LEU A 112 -16.86 -17.92 -14.52
CA LEU A 112 -17.74 -17.93 -13.35
C LEU A 112 -16.88 -18.01 -12.09
N ASN A 113 -17.00 -17.02 -11.20
CA ASN A 113 -16.42 -17.08 -9.87
C ASN A 113 -17.32 -17.90 -8.94
N ASN A 114 -16.79 -19.01 -8.43
CA ASN A 114 -17.49 -19.93 -7.52
C ASN A 114 -17.15 -19.69 -6.05
N ASP A 115 -16.24 -18.76 -5.74
CA ASP A 115 -15.83 -18.46 -4.36
C ASP A 115 -16.83 -17.53 -3.64
N CYS A 116 -17.83 -17.02 -4.36
CA CYS A 116 -18.91 -16.19 -3.82
C CYS A 116 -20.24 -16.96 -3.72
N ASP A 117 -21.07 -16.60 -2.73
CA ASP A 117 -22.46 -17.11 -2.58
C ASP A 117 -23.36 -16.82 -3.81
N VAL A 118 -22.90 -15.94 -4.72
CA VAL A 118 -23.61 -15.49 -5.91
C VAL A 118 -22.76 -15.79 -7.13
N ALA A 119 -23.38 -16.39 -8.16
CA ALA A 119 -22.79 -16.60 -9.47
C ALA A 119 -22.44 -15.26 -10.12
N ILE A 120 -21.14 -14.92 -10.15
CA ILE A 120 -20.62 -13.68 -10.75
C ILE A 120 -19.74 -14.06 -11.93
N TRP A 121 -20.03 -13.45 -13.08
CA TRP A 121 -19.21 -13.60 -14.27
C TRP A 121 -18.13 -12.52 -14.32
N GLU A 122 -16.89 -12.96 -14.36
CA GLU A 122 -15.72 -12.10 -14.36
C GLU A 122 -15.09 -12.03 -15.75
N PRO A 123 -14.68 -10.84 -16.20
CA PRO A 123 -14.01 -10.69 -17.48
C PRO A 123 -12.52 -10.95 -17.32
N TRP A 124 -11.97 -11.74 -18.23
CA TRP A 124 -10.57 -12.14 -18.31
C TRP A 124 -10.03 -11.85 -19.71
N ILE A 125 -8.75 -11.48 -19.79
CA ILE A 125 -8.00 -11.44 -21.05
C ILE A 125 -7.13 -12.69 -21.13
N ILE A 126 -7.31 -13.46 -22.19
CA ILE A 126 -6.52 -14.66 -22.50
C ILE A 126 -5.67 -14.46 -23.75
N VAL A 127 -4.49 -15.06 -23.79
CA VAL A 127 -3.63 -15.10 -24.99
C VAL A 127 -3.34 -16.55 -25.39
N ASN A 128 -2.83 -16.75 -26.62
CA ASN A 128 -2.68 -18.08 -27.23
C ASN A 128 -1.79 -19.08 -26.45
N ASN A 129 -0.94 -18.60 -25.54
CA ASN A 129 -0.09 -19.46 -24.70
C ASN A 129 -0.81 -20.02 -23.46
N GLY A 130 -2.10 -19.69 -23.27
CA GLY A 130 -2.91 -20.10 -22.12
C GLY A 130 -2.83 -19.15 -20.92
N ASN A 131 -1.94 -18.16 -20.94
CA ASN A 131 -1.87 -17.14 -19.89
C ASN A 131 -3.14 -16.30 -19.91
N ALA A 132 -3.58 -15.92 -18.71
CA ALA A 132 -4.79 -15.15 -18.50
C ALA A 132 -4.52 -14.07 -17.44
N VAL A 133 -5.17 -12.92 -17.57
CA VAL A 133 -5.18 -11.87 -16.54
C VAL A 133 -6.62 -11.41 -16.30
N PRO A 134 -7.06 -11.23 -15.03
CA PRO A 134 -8.35 -10.66 -14.69
C PRO A 134 -8.25 -9.13 -14.51
N PRO A 135 -8.67 -8.30 -15.49
CA PRO A 135 -8.58 -6.85 -15.31
C PRO A 135 -9.46 -6.37 -14.16
N HIS A 136 -10.57 -7.04 -13.87
CA HIS A 136 -11.48 -6.66 -12.79
C HIS A 136 -10.81 -6.71 -11.42
N ALA A 137 -10.10 -7.80 -11.10
CA ALA A 137 -9.42 -7.97 -9.82
C ALA A 137 -8.32 -6.92 -9.65
N LYS A 138 -7.52 -6.68 -10.70
CA LYS A 138 -6.43 -5.70 -10.66
C LYS A 138 -6.92 -4.25 -10.56
N VAL A 139 -8.02 -3.92 -11.24
CA VAL A 139 -8.64 -2.59 -11.12
C VAL A 139 -9.31 -2.44 -9.75
N TYR A 140 -9.93 -3.49 -9.22
CA TYR A 140 -10.50 -3.48 -7.86
C TYR A 140 -9.42 -3.21 -6.82
N GLU A 141 -8.38 -4.05 -6.77
CA GLU A 141 -7.19 -3.91 -5.91
C GLU A 141 -6.66 -2.47 -5.93
N GLN A 142 -6.50 -1.89 -7.13
CA GLN A 142 -6.01 -0.51 -7.26
C GLN A 142 -6.95 0.57 -6.70
N LEU A 143 -8.26 0.33 -6.72
CA LEU A 143 -9.27 1.29 -6.27
C LEU A 143 -9.68 1.11 -4.80
N SER A 144 -9.69 -0.12 -4.29
CA SER A 144 -10.06 -0.46 -2.92
C SER A 144 -8.88 -0.36 -1.95
N GLU A 145 -7.72 -0.86 -2.35
CA GLU A 145 -6.55 -1.02 -1.46
C GLU A 145 -5.44 -0.01 -1.79
N GLY A 146 -5.34 0.41 -3.06
CA GLY A 146 -4.25 1.28 -3.49
C GLY A 146 -4.38 2.71 -2.95
N LYS A 147 -3.35 3.21 -2.24
CA LYS A 147 -3.25 4.60 -1.72
C LYS A 147 -3.11 5.67 -2.79
N THR A 148 -2.59 5.30 -3.94
CA THR A 148 -2.52 6.16 -5.14
C THR A 148 -3.13 5.38 -6.30
N CYS A 149 -4.02 6.00 -7.08
CA CYS A 149 -4.66 5.31 -8.19
C CYS A 149 -3.75 5.35 -9.42
N TYR A 150 -3.16 4.20 -9.79
CA TYR A 150 -2.32 4.00 -10.98
C TYR A 150 -2.96 3.03 -11.97
N ILE A 151 -4.07 3.44 -12.59
CA ILE A 151 -4.80 2.63 -13.58
C ILE A 151 -3.87 2.19 -14.73
N ARG A 152 -2.91 3.03 -15.12
CA ARG A 152 -1.93 2.66 -16.13
C ARG A 152 -1.03 1.49 -15.69
N ASN A 153 -0.58 1.47 -14.44
CA ASN A 153 0.28 0.42 -13.92
C ASN A 153 -0.43 -0.94 -13.92
N VAL A 154 -1.74 -0.95 -13.67
CA VAL A 154 -2.57 -2.15 -13.78
C VAL A 154 -2.48 -2.75 -15.19
N ALA A 155 -2.65 -1.92 -16.23
CA ALA A 155 -2.54 -2.38 -17.61
C ALA A 155 -1.12 -2.84 -17.97
N GLU A 156 -0.09 -2.07 -17.60
CA GLU A 156 1.31 -2.43 -17.85
C GLU A 156 1.69 -3.76 -17.17
N SER A 157 1.23 -3.96 -15.94
CA SER A 157 1.42 -5.22 -15.20
C SER A 157 0.74 -6.38 -15.92
N GLY A 158 -0.53 -6.22 -16.32
CA GLY A 158 -1.25 -7.25 -17.08
C GLY A 158 -0.59 -7.59 -18.42
N ILE A 159 -0.10 -6.60 -19.16
CA ILE A 159 0.65 -6.79 -20.40
C ILE A 159 1.94 -7.57 -20.14
N ARG A 160 2.71 -7.22 -19.10
CA ARG A 160 3.94 -7.94 -18.72
C ARG A 160 3.65 -9.39 -18.36
N SER A 161 2.60 -9.66 -17.59
CA SER A 161 2.20 -11.02 -17.18
C SER A 161 1.79 -11.91 -18.36
N LEU A 162 1.16 -11.33 -19.40
CA LEU A 162 0.78 -12.08 -20.60
C LEU A 162 1.93 -12.23 -21.59
N SER A 163 2.84 -11.26 -21.64
CA SER A 163 3.97 -11.21 -22.60
C SER A 163 5.19 -11.97 -22.13
N SER A 164 5.35 -12.21 -20.82
CA SER A 164 6.43 -13.04 -20.31
C SER A 164 6.24 -14.45 -20.86
N SER A 165 7.18 -14.89 -21.69
CA SER A 165 7.27 -16.26 -22.21
C SER A 165 7.72 -17.24 -21.12
N PHE A 166 7.28 -17.01 -19.89
CA PHE A 166 7.56 -17.89 -18.76
C PHE A 166 6.83 -19.20 -19.04
N LYS A 167 7.56 -20.15 -19.63
CA LYS A 167 7.12 -21.52 -19.69
C LYS A 167 7.03 -22.00 -18.24
N PRO A 168 5.90 -22.57 -17.79
CA PRO A 168 5.75 -23.14 -16.47
C PRO A 168 6.51 -24.48 -16.38
N SER A 169 7.82 -24.45 -16.65
CA SER A 169 8.73 -25.58 -16.49
C SER A 169 9.57 -25.47 -15.21
N ASP A 170 9.38 -24.42 -14.40
CA ASP A 170 10.02 -24.29 -13.09
C ASP A 170 8.94 -24.25 -11.98
N PRO A 171 8.69 -25.36 -11.26
CA PRO A 171 7.60 -25.49 -10.30
C PRO A 171 7.75 -24.63 -9.03
N GLN A 172 8.89 -23.97 -8.82
CA GLN A 172 9.20 -23.35 -7.53
C GLN A 172 8.48 -22.02 -7.29
N ILE A 173 8.02 -21.31 -8.33
CA ILE A 173 7.33 -20.01 -8.17
C ILE A 173 5.80 -20.17 -8.00
N PHE A 174 5.24 -21.35 -8.27
CA PHE A 174 3.82 -21.67 -8.01
C PHE A 174 3.58 -22.41 -6.67
N ALA A 175 4.64 -22.67 -5.89
CA ALA A 175 4.53 -23.39 -4.63
C ALA A 175 3.77 -22.63 -3.54
N LEU A 176 3.56 -21.31 -3.66
CA LEU A 176 2.84 -20.54 -2.65
C LEU A 176 1.31 -20.54 -2.80
N ASP A 177 0.77 -20.86 -3.98
CA ASP A 177 -0.68 -20.87 -4.24
C ASP A 177 -1.29 -22.28 -4.35
N ILE A 178 -0.49 -23.31 -4.67
CA ILE A 178 -0.99 -24.67 -4.90
C ILE A 178 -0.91 -25.56 -3.64
N ILE A 179 -0.07 -25.25 -2.66
CA ILE A 179 0.08 -26.05 -1.43
C ILE A 179 -1.20 -26.07 -0.57
N CYS A 180 -2.20 -25.24 -0.87
CA CYS A 180 -3.48 -25.24 -0.16
C CYS A 180 -4.58 -26.16 -0.71
N ARG A 181 -4.40 -26.96 -1.79
CA ARG A 181 -5.55 -27.66 -2.41
C ARG A 181 -5.43 -29.14 -2.81
N ASP A 182 -4.36 -29.88 -2.49
CA ASP A 182 -4.37 -31.35 -2.73
C ASP A 182 -3.41 -32.13 -1.79
N PRO A 183 -3.90 -33.02 -0.90
CA PRO A 183 -3.05 -33.85 -0.04
C PRO A 183 -2.38 -35.03 -0.74
N GLN A 184 -2.63 -35.30 -2.03
CA GLN A 184 -2.14 -36.52 -2.68
C GLN A 184 -1.53 -36.30 -4.07
N ARG A 185 -0.32 -35.73 -4.12
CA ARG A 185 0.52 -35.87 -5.31
C ARG A 185 1.93 -36.34 -4.99
N GLU A 186 2.22 -37.55 -5.46
CA GLU A 186 3.50 -38.24 -5.36
C GLU A 186 4.62 -37.56 -6.14
N VAL A 187 5.81 -37.69 -5.56
CA VAL A 187 7.11 -37.15 -5.93
C VAL A 187 7.58 -37.66 -7.29
N LEU A 188 8.05 -36.75 -8.15
CA LEU A 188 9.00 -37.07 -9.20
C LEU A 188 10.35 -36.41 -8.92
N ASP A 189 11.33 -37.30 -8.80
CA ASP A 189 12.78 -37.20 -8.96
C ASP A 189 13.42 -35.80 -9.11
N ASN A 190 14.21 -35.40 -8.11
CA ASN A 190 15.21 -34.34 -8.23
C ASN A 190 16.43 -34.70 -7.37
N SER A 191 17.55 -34.97 -8.04
CA SER A 191 18.87 -35.17 -7.45
C SER A 191 19.52 -33.84 -7.01
N ASN A 192 18.83 -33.06 -6.18
CA ASN A 192 19.43 -31.95 -5.43
C ASN A 192 19.31 -32.32 -3.96
N PHE A 193 20.45 -32.60 -3.32
CA PHE A 193 20.49 -32.81 -1.88
C PHE A 193 19.82 -31.61 -1.20
N PRO A 194 18.87 -31.82 -0.26
CA PRO A 194 18.36 -30.71 0.53
C PRO A 194 19.53 -30.05 1.26
N PRO A 195 19.56 -28.71 1.38
CA PRO A 195 20.59 -28.02 2.13
C PRO A 195 20.73 -28.64 3.52
N THR A 196 21.97 -28.80 3.97
CA THR A 196 22.20 -29.31 5.32
C THR A 196 21.83 -28.22 6.32
N LYS A 197 21.44 -28.60 7.54
CA LYS A 197 21.16 -27.64 8.62
C LYS A 197 22.33 -26.68 8.88
N GLU A 198 23.57 -27.12 8.62
CA GLU A 198 24.77 -26.28 8.73
C GLU A 198 24.86 -25.22 7.62
N ASP A 199 24.40 -25.53 6.40
CA ASP A 199 24.35 -24.56 5.29
C ASP A 199 23.30 -23.47 5.57
N ASP A 200 22.16 -23.85 6.15
CA ASP A 200 21.10 -22.92 6.56
C ASP A 200 21.58 -21.98 7.70
N ASP A 201 22.30 -22.53 8.70
CA ASP A 201 22.85 -21.74 9.81
C ASP A 201 23.90 -20.73 9.34
N LEU A 202 24.74 -21.09 8.36
CA LEU A 202 25.75 -20.19 7.80
C LEU A 202 25.13 -19.07 6.97
N ALA A 203 24.14 -19.39 6.12
CA ALA A 203 23.42 -18.41 5.32
C ALA A 203 22.66 -17.41 6.21
N PHE A 204 22.08 -17.89 7.31
CA PHE A 204 21.42 -17.05 8.30
C PHE A 204 22.40 -16.06 8.96
N LEU A 205 23.56 -16.52 9.40
CA LEU A 205 24.60 -15.67 10.00
C LEU A 205 25.12 -14.62 9.02
N GLU A 206 25.28 -14.98 7.75
CA GLU A 206 25.68 -14.04 6.70
C GLU A 206 24.60 -12.96 6.47
N ALA A 207 23.34 -13.35 6.33
CA ALA A 207 22.21 -12.43 6.17
C ALA A 207 22.08 -11.48 7.38
N GLU A 208 22.24 -12.01 8.60
CA GLU A 208 22.24 -11.23 9.84
C GLU A 208 23.39 -10.21 9.86
N SER A 209 24.59 -10.61 9.43
CA SER A 209 25.74 -9.69 9.32
C SER A 209 25.47 -8.56 8.32
N LYS A 210 24.92 -8.88 7.14
CA LYS A 210 24.53 -7.90 6.12
C LYS A 210 23.44 -6.94 6.64
N PHE A 211 22.44 -7.46 7.34
CA PHE A 211 21.38 -6.66 7.96
C PHE A 211 21.94 -5.65 8.98
N ILE A 212 22.83 -6.10 9.88
CA ILE A 212 23.45 -5.22 10.88
C ILE A 212 24.33 -4.16 10.18
N ALA A 213 25.10 -4.55 9.16
CA ALA A 213 25.92 -3.63 8.39
C ALA A 213 25.06 -2.55 7.71
N TRP A 214 23.95 -2.93 7.05
CA TRP A 214 22.99 -2.01 6.45
C TRP A 214 22.39 -1.05 7.49
N LEU A 215 22.00 -1.54 8.67
CA LEU A 215 21.45 -0.70 9.74
C LEU A 215 22.45 0.36 10.23
N ILE A 216 23.69 -0.05 10.47
CA ILE A 216 24.75 0.86 10.92
C ILE A 216 25.03 1.91 9.84
N ASP A 217 25.16 1.50 8.57
CA ASP A 217 25.38 2.39 7.43
C ASP A 217 24.24 3.40 7.29
N GLY A 218 22.99 2.92 7.27
CA GLY A 218 21.81 3.77 7.16
C GLY A 218 21.71 4.79 8.30
N ILE A 219 21.90 4.37 9.57
CA ILE A 219 21.84 5.30 10.70
C ILE A 219 22.96 6.34 10.62
N LYS A 220 24.18 5.94 10.25
CA LYS A 220 25.29 6.88 10.05
C LYS A 220 24.94 7.90 8.97
N TYR A 221 24.44 7.44 7.83
CA TYR A 221 23.99 8.28 6.74
C TYR A 221 22.93 9.29 7.20
N TYR A 222 21.84 8.82 7.82
CA TYR A 222 20.72 9.66 8.25
C TYR A 222 21.09 10.62 9.39
N ARG A 223 22.03 10.25 10.26
CA ARG A 223 22.61 11.19 11.25
C ARG A 223 23.28 12.40 10.59
N THR A 224 23.88 12.24 9.41
CA THR A 224 24.44 13.40 8.67
C THR A 224 23.38 14.37 8.17
N LEU A 225 22.11 13.93 8.11
CA LEU A 225 20.95 14.74 7.74
C LEU A 225 20.19 15.25 8.97
N GLY A 226 20.74 15.07 10.19
CA GLY A 226 20.08 15.47 11.42
C GLY A 226 18.88 14.60 11.82
N LEU A 227 18.67 13.46 11.14
CA LEU A 227 17.82 12.39 11.65
C LEU A 227 18.55 11.59 12.74
N PHE A 228 17.82 10.85 13.55
CA PHE A 228 18.33 10.11 14.70
C PHE A 228 19.10 10.99 15.69
N ASN A 229 18.71 12.27 15.80
CA ASN A 229 19.43 13.22 16.65
C ASN A 229 19.39 12.81 18.14
N LYS A 230 18.36 12.05 18.57
CA LYS A 230 18.31 11.42 19.90
C LYS A 230 19.50 10.51 20.18
N TYR A 231 20.16 9.97 19.15
CA TYR A 231 21.32 9.09 19.25
C TYR A 231 22.63 9.79 18.89
N ILE A 232 22.64 11.12 18.71
CA ILE A 232 23.85 11.84 18.25
C ILE A 232 25.02 11.75 19.25
N HIS A 233 24.71 11.52 20.53
CA HIS A 233 25.70 11.38 21.60
C HIS A 233 26.28 9.96 21.71
N LEU A 234 25.67 8.98 21.05
CA LEU A 234 26.15 7.60 21.07
C LEU A 234 27.31 7.43 20.08
N SER A 235 28.36 6.77 20.56
CA SER A 235 29.42 6.21 19.72
C SER A 235 28.89 5.10 18.80
N ASP A 236 29.66 4.70 17.80
CA ASP A 236 29.29 3.60 16.90
C ASP A 236 29.04 2.27 17.64
N GLY A 237 29.85 2.00 18.69
CA GLY A 237 29.68 0.80 19.52
C GLY A 237 28.38 0.84 20.33
N GLU A 238 28.09 1.96 20.97
CA GLU A 238 26.85 2.15 21.75
C GLU A 238 25.62 2.13 20.84
N LEU A 239 25.74 2.72 19.65
CA LEU A 239 24.68 2.68 18.65
C LEU A 239 24.40 1.23 18.21
N THR A 240 25.43 0.41 18.05
CA THR A 240 25.28 -1.02 17.72
C THR A 240 24.50 -1.76 18.81
N GLU A 241 24.77 -1.49 20.09
CA GLU A 241 24.01 -2.09 21.19
C GLU A 241 22.55 -1.60 21.21
N GLN A 242 22.30 -0.31 20.94
CA GLN A 242 20.94 0.20 20.77
C GLN A 242 20.23 -0.43 19.58
N ILE A 243 20.93 -0.67 18.48
CA ILE A 243 20.39 -1.37 17.30
C ILE A 243 19.93 -2.78 17.66
N LYS A 244 20.60 -3.50 18.57
CA LYS A 244 20.11 -4.82 19.03
C LYS A 244 18.78 -4.74 19.77
N ILE A 245 18.59 -3.70 20.58
CA ILE A 245 17.32 -3.44 21.27
C ILE A 245 16.24 -3.08 20.24
N ILE A 246 16.58 -2.17 19.32
CA ILE A 246 15.70 -1.75 18.22
C ILE A 246 15.34 -2.95 17.33
N ARG A 247 16.24 -3.90 17.09
CA ARG A 247 15.98 -5.13 16.35
C ARG A 247 14.97 -6.03 17.06
N ALA A 248 15.08 -6.16 18.39
CA ALA A 248 14.11 -6.93 19.16
C ALA A 248 12.72 -6.30 19.03
N ASP A 249 12.63 -4.98 19.07
CA ASP A 249 11.40 -4.23 18.80
C ASP A 249 10.92 -4.44 17.36
N PHE A 250 11.80 -4.31 16.37
CA PHE A 250 11.50 -4.53 14.95
C PHE A 250 10.89 -5.91 14.70
N ARG A 251 11.49 -6.96 15.26
CA ARG A 251 10.95 -8.33 15.17
C ARG A 251 9.54 -8.43 15.76
N SER A 252 9.25 -7.69 16.83
CA SER A 252 7.94 -7.68 17.46
C SER A 252 6.87 -6.90 16.68
N GLN A 253 7.27 -6.03 15.75
CA GLN A 253 6.35 -5.26 14.89
C GLN A 253 5.81 -6.07 13.71
N PHE A 254 6.38 -7.23 13.41
CA PHE A 254 5.85 -8.12 12.38
C PHE A 254 4.76 -9.01 12.96
N LEU A 255 3.60 -9.08 12.28
CA LEU A 255 2.45 -9.89 12.69
C LEU A 255 2.79 -11.37 12.75
N THR A 256 3.74 -11.81 11.92
CA THR A 256 4.21 -13.19 11.89
C THR A 256 5.73 -13.27 11.75
N GLU A 257 6.31 -14.36 12.24
CA GLU A 257 7.71 -14.70 12.01
C GLU A 257 8.03 -14.85 10.51
N ARG A 258 7.02 -15.17 9.69
CA ARG A 258 7.11 -15.23 8.24
C ARG A 258 7.39 -13.87 7.60
N ASP A 259 6.75 -12.80 8.06
CA ASP A 259 6.94 -11.45 7.51
C ASP A 259 8.29 -10.86 7.90
N PHE A 260 8.79 -11.20 9.10
CA PHE A 260 10.16 -10.87 9.48
C PHE A 260 11.18 -11.66 8.65
N ASN A 261 10.91 -12.95 8.43
CA ASN A 261 11.79 -13.81 7.64
C ASN A 261 11.82 -13.40 6.17
N SER A 262 10.76 -12.85 5.58
CA SER A 262 10.81 -12.35 4.19
C SER A 262 11.80 -11.21 4.02
N VAL A 263 11.88 -10.29 4.98
CA VAL A 263 12.92 -9.24 5.00
C VAL A 263 14.31 -9.86 5.11
N TYR A 264 14.49 -10.88 5.95
CA TYR A 264 15.78 -11.58 6.05
C TYR A 264 16.16 -12.34 4.78
N LEU A 265 15.19 -12.92 4.08
CA LEU A 265 15.40 -13.59 2.80
C LEU A 265 15.88 -12.61 1.73
N GLU A 266 15.46 -11.33 1.78
CA GLU A 266 16.05 -10.31 0.92
C GLU A 266 17.55 -10.12 1.21
N PHE A 267 17.99 -10.07 2.48
CA PHE A 267 19.42 -9.96 2.82
C PHE A 267 20.24 -11.22 2.50
N ALA A 268 19.58 -12.38 2.44
CA ALA A 268 20.19 -13.63 2.04
C ALA A 268 20.40 -13.71 0.51
N ASP A 269 19.69 -12.89 -0.28
CA ASP A 269 19.87 -12.85 -1.73
C ASP A 269 21.28 -12.35 -2.10
N PRO A 270 22.07 -13.10 -2.87
CA PRO A 270 23.39 -12.66 -3.35
C PRO A 270 23.33 -11.39 -4.21
N MET A 271 22.18 -11.09 -4.80
CA MET A 271 21.91 -9.86 -5.57
C MET A 271 21.46 -8.69 -4.69
N PHE A 272 21.29 -8.91 -3.37
CA PHE A 272 20.94 -7.84 -2.46
C PHE A 272 22.06 -6.81 -2.40
N ASP A 273 21.77 -5.64 -2.97
CA ASP A 273 22.62 -4.47 -2.84
C ASP A 273 22.10 -3.65 -1.66
N SER A 274 22.87 -3.59 -0.57
CA SER A 274 22.54 -2.81 0.63
C SER A 274 22.39 -1.31 0.37
N THR A 275 22.74 -0.83 -0.82
CA THR A 275 22.49 0.55 -1.24
C THR A 275 21.11 0.75 -1.88
N MET A 276 20.35 -0.31 -2.12
CA MET A 276 18.94 -0.22 -2.53
C MET A 276 18.11 0.22 -1.33
N GLY A 277 17.83 1.52 -1.24
CA GLY A 277 17.10 2.10 -0.12
C GLY A 277 15.62 1.74 -0.04
N HIS A 278 15.15 0.66 -0.68
CA HIS A 278 13.76 0.20 -0.50
C HIS A 278 13.48 -0.26 0.94
N LEU A 279 14.51 -0.62 1.71
CA LEU A 279 14.39 -0.94 3.14
C LEU A 279 14.55 0.27 4.06
N ASP A 280 15.09 1.38 3.56
CA ASP A 280 15.35 2.58 4.37
C ASP A 280 14.10 3.14 5.07
N PRO A 281 12.86 3.05 4.53
CA PRO A 281 11.66 3.46 5.25
C PRO A 281 11.47 2.74 6.58
N TYR A 282 11.80 1.45 6.67
CA TYR A 282 11.71 0.69 7.92
C TYR A 282 12.68 1.24 8.96
N LEU A 283 13.90 1.58 8.53
CA LEU A 283 14.88 2.22 9.39
C LEU A 283 14.40 3.60 9.84
N LEU A 284 13.98 4.44 8.89
CA LEU A 284 13.55 5.82 9.14
C LEU A 284 12.40 5.91 10.14
N ARG A 285 11.47 4.94 10.16
CA ARG A 285 10.36 4.87 11.12
C ARG A 285 10.79 4.93 12.58
N TRP A 286 12.04 4.56 12.91
CA TRP A 286 12.54 4.62 14.28
C TRP A 286 12.99 6.01 14.72
N ASP A 287 13.16 6.94 13.79
CA ASP A 287 13.32 8.34 14.16
C ASP A 287 11.97 9.01 14.40
N THR A 288 11.32 8.59 15.49
CA THR A 288 10.05 9.15 15.97
C THR A 288 10.11 10.65 16.26
N SER A 289 11.27 11.30 16.19
CA SER A 289 11.35 12.77 16.28
C SER A 289 11.14 13.48 14.94
N ARG A 290 11.21 12.76 13.82
CA ARG A 290 11.13 13.28 12.44
C ARG A 290 10.12 12.53 11.57
N THR A 291 9.66 11.36 12.00
CA THR A 291 8.77 10.50 11.23
C THR A 291 7.49 10.15 11.98
N TRP A 292 6.45 9.91 11.20
CA TRP A 292 5.19 9.33 11.62
C TRP A 292 4.83 8.18 10.68
N SER A 293 4.30 7.09 11.23
CA SER A 293 3.88 5.92 10.47
C SER A 293 2.39 5.67 10.62
N GLU A 294 1.74 5.28 9.54
CA GLU A 294 0.29 4.98 9.55
C GLU A 294 -0.09 3.81 10.47
N THR A 295 0.85 2.93 10.79
CA THR A 295 0.69 1.92 11.85
C THR A 295 0.41 2.50 13.24
N GLU A 296 0.60 3.80 13.43
CA GLU A 296 0.22 4.52 14.67
C GLU A 296 -1.27 4.87 14.69
N VAL A 297 -2.00 4.62 13.60
CA VAL A 297 -3.44 4.89 13.46
C VAL A 297 -4.23 3.64 13.81
N ASP A 298 -5.23 3.80 14.68
CA ASP A 298 -6.29 2.82 14.86
C ASP A 298 -7.33 2.94 13.71
N SER A 299 -8.53 2.38 13.87
CA SER A 299 -9.62 2.62 12.92
C SER A 299 -9.97 4.12 12.87
N VAL A 300 -10.02 4.74 11.68
CA VAL A 300 -10.49 6.13 11.55
C VAL A 300 -12.01 6.14 11.73
N GLY A 301 -12.50 7.00 12.63
CA GLY A 301 -13.93 7.09 12.87
C GLY A 301 -14.30 8.15 13.90
N ARG A 302 -15.59 8.53 13.90
CA ARG A 302 -16.15 9.66 14.66
C ARG A 302 -15.72 9.76 16.11
N ASN A 303 -15.61 8.62 16.80
CA ASN A 303 -15.35 8.56 18.22
C ASN A 303 -13.86 8.47 18.58
N ASN A 304 -12.99 8.30 17.59
CA ASN A 304 -11.57 8.03 17.81
C ASN A 304 -10.72 9.31 17.73
N GLN A 305 -11.19 10.32 16.99
CA GLN A 305 -10.51 11.60 16.78
C GLN A 305 -9.11 11.41 16.18
N GLU A 306 -9.00 10.48 15.22
CA GLU A 306 -7.69 10.07 14.68
C GLU A 306 -7.01 11.20 13.91
N TYR A 307 -7.74 12.06 13.20
CA TYR A 307 -7.13 13.22 12.54
C TYR A 307 -6.58 14.21 13.57
N VAL A 308 -7.26 14.39 14.71
CA VAL A 308 -6.72 15.23 15.80
C VAL A 308 -5.36 14.69 16.26
N ARG A 309 -5.30 13.38 16.58
CA ARG A 309 -4.06 12.75 17.05
C ARG A 309 -2.94 12.83 16.01
N VAL A 310 -3.26 12.61 14.75
CA VAL A 310 -2.29 12.67 13.66
C VAL A 310 -1.77 14.09 13.46
N PHE A 311 -2.62 15.12 13.55
CA PHE A 311 -2.19 16.52 13.46
C PHE A 311 -1.32 16.93 14.65
N GLU A 312 -1.65 16.48 15.86
CA GLU A 312 -0.80 16.66 17.04
C GLU A 312 0.56 15.99 16.82
N ARG A 313 0.56 14.78 16.28
CA ARG A 313 1.78 14.03 16.01
C ARG A 313 2.63 14.66 14.91
N TRP A 314 2.01 15.17 13.85
CA TRP A 314 2.68 15.94 12.82
C TRP A 314 3.22 17.26 13.35
N SER A 315 2.49 17.93 14.25
CA SER A 315 2.97 19.12 14.97
C SER A 315 4.27 18.83 15.74
N GLU A 316 4.33 17.71 16.46
CA GLU A 316 5.53 17.30 17.20
C GLU A 316 6.74 17.09 16.29
N ILE A 317 6.58 16.34 15.19
CA ILE A 317 7.70 16.05 14.28
C ILE A 317 8.04 17.22 13.35
N SER A 318 7.18 18.26 13.29
CA SER A 318 7.36 19.44 12.43
C SER A 318 8.52 20.35 12.85
N ARG A 319 9.07 20.15 14.06
CA ARG A 319 10.08 21.04 14.66
C ARG A 319 9.60 22.49 14.78
N GLY A 320 8.30 22.66 15.00
CA GLY A 320 7.65 23.95 15.15
C GLY A 320 7.31 24.64 13.84
N SER A 321 7.53 24.01 12.68
CA SER A 321 7.04 24.56 11.41
C SER A 321 5.52 24.51 11.29
N PHE A 322 4.90 23.50 11.91
CA PHE A 322 3.45 23.32 11.96
C PHE A 322 3.01 23.26 13.42
N LEU A 323 2.29 24.28 13.89
CA LEU A 323 1.80 24.38 15.26
C LEU A 323 0.28 24.65 15.27
N PRO A 324 -0.55 23.66 14.92
CA PRO A 324 -2.00 23.81 14.95
C PRO A 324 -2.48 24.07 16.39
N GLN A 325 -3.40 25.02 16.51
CA GLN A 325 -4.11 25.37 17.74
C GLN A 325 -5.60 25.17 17.52
N GLU A 326 -6.39 25.07 18.59
CA GLU A 326 -7.86 24.97 18.51
C GLU A 326 -8.34 23.85 17.57
N LEU A 327 -7.55 22.77 17.49
CA LEU A 327 -7.78 21.64 16.60
C LEU A 327 -9.06 20.90 16.97
N LYS A 328 -9.91 20.68 15.97
CA LYS A 328 -11.22 20.07 16.14
C LYS A 328 -11.56 19.20 14.94
N GLU A 329 -11.97 17.97 15.21
CA GLU A 329 -12.48 17.04 14.21
C GLU A 329 -13.99 16.87 14.39
N THR A 330 -14.73 17.06 13.30
CA THR A 330 -16.18 16.94 13.27
C THR A 330 -16.61 16.02 12.14
N TRP A 331 -17.66 15.24 12.40
CA TRP A 331 -18.20 14.26 11.48
C TRP A 331 -19.67 14.55 11.24
N GLU A 332 -20.10 14.49 9.99
CA GLU A 332 -21.52 14.54 9.66
C GLU A 332 -22.22 13.24 10.08
N THR A 333 -21.64 12.09 9.69
CA THR A 333 -22.04 10.75 10.14
C THR A 333 -20.81 9.87 10.37
N ASP A 334 -21.00 8.64 10.86
CA ASP A 334 -19.91 7.73 11.22
C ASP A 334 -19.11 7.20 10.01
N SER A 335 -19.62 7.40 8.78
CA SER A 335 -19.00 6.90 7.54
C SER A 335 -18.92 7.96 6.43
N GLU A 336 -19.20 9.23 6.72
CA GLU A 336 -19.22 10.32 5.74
C GLU A 336 -18.11 11.34 6.01
N SER A 337 -18.21 12.50 5.35
CA SER A 337 -17.19 13.55 5.34
C SER A 337 -16.77 13.94 6.76
N VAL A 338 -15.45 13.88 6.95
CA VAL A 338 -14.77 14.41 8.12
C VAL A 338 -14.37 15.86 7.83
N LEU A 339 -14.46 16.70 8.85
CA LEU A 339 -14.14 18.12 8.79
C LEU A 339 -13.15 18.44 9.92
N ILE A 340 -11.96 18.90 9.54
CA ILE A 340 -10.89 19.31 10.45
C ILE A 340 -10.78 20.83 10.45
N GLU A 341 -10.95 21.43 11.62
CA GLU A 341 -10.79 22.87 11.85
C GLU A 341 -9.63 23.11 12.81
N PHE A 342 -8.77 24.09 12.53
CA PHE A 342 -7.63 24.44 13.37
C PHE A 342 -7.12 25.85 13.07
N THR A 343 -6.26 26.39 13.92
CA THR A 343 -5.66 27.71 13.78
C THR A 343 -4.14 27.59 13.67
N VAL A 344 -3.53 28.20 12.66
CA VAL A 344 -2.06 28.31 12.50
C VAL A 344 -1.72 29.78 12.30
N ASN A 345 -0.72 30.30 13.04
CA ASN A 345 -0.31 31.70 12.98
C ASN A 345 -1.48 32.70 13.15
N GLY A 346 -2.48 32.35 13.98
CA GLY A 346 -3.67 33.15 14.22
C GLY A 346 -4.72 33.14 13.11
N ILE A 347 -4.52 32.35 12.04
CA ILE A 347 -5.47 32.18 10.95
C ILE A 347 -6.17 30.84 11.11
N ARG A 348 -7.51 30.85 11.03
CA ARG A 348 -8.33 29.64 11.08
C ARG A 348 -8.38 28.98 9.70
N HIS A 349 -8.15 27.67 9.68
CA HIS A 349 -8.14 26.80 8.51
C HIS A 349 -9.21 25.71 8.63
N ARG A 350 -9.63 25.21 7.48
CA ARG A 350 -10.61 24.14 7.32
C ARG A 350 -10.12 23.17 6.25
N ILE A 351 -10.06 21.88 6.57
CA ILE A 351 -9.71 20.81 5.64
C ILE A 351 -10.80 19.72 5.73
N GLU A 352 -11.18 19.17 4.59
CA GLU A 352 -12.15 18.07 4.47
C GLU A 352 -11.45 16.86 3.86
N PRO A 353 -10.85 15.99 4.69
CA PRO A 353 -10.22 14.77 4.20
C PRO A 353 -11.22 13.82 3.54
N GLU A 354 -10.76 13.03 2.56
CA GLU A 354 -11.51 11.86 2.09
C GLU A 354 -11.55 10.77 3.19
N TYR A 355 -12.69 10.09 3.35
CA TYR A 355 -12.82 9.01 4.34
C TYR A 355 -12.43 7.66 3.71
N TYR A 356 -11.36 7.06 4.24
CA TYR A 356 -10.82 5.76 3.80
C TYR A 356 -10.95 4.64 4.86
N GLU A 357 -12.00 4.69 5.69
CA GLU A 357 -12.32 3.68 6.72
C GLU A 357 -11.20 3.50 7.77
N GLU A 358 -10.18 2.72 7.46
CA GLU A 358 -9.07 2.44 8.39
C GLU A 358 -7.84 3.32 8.14
N HIS A 359 -7.88 4.18 7.11
CA HIS A 359 -6.72 4.96 6.68
C HIS A 359 -6.92 6.47 6.80
N ILE A 360 -5.83 7.18 7.11
CA ILE A 360 -5.77 8.63 7.07
C ILE A 360 -5.65 9.08 5.62
N ASP A 361 -6.47 10.03 5.20
CA ASP A 361 -6.24 10.71 3.94
C ASP A 361 -4.99 11.57 4.03
N LEU A 362 -3.91 11.09 3.43
CA LEU A 362 -2.66 11.81 3.44
C LEU A 362 -2.70 13.02 2.50
N GLU A 363 -3.60 13.11 1.51
CA GLU A 363 -3.66 14.23 0.54
C GLU A 363 -3.82 15.59 1.23
N ILE A 364 -4.31 15.61 2.47
CA ILE A 364 -4.33 16.81 3.32
C ILE A 364 -2.95 17.43 3.57
N LEU A 365 -1.86 16.66 3.42
CA LEU A 365 -0.49 17.17 3.49
C LEU A 365 -0.18 18.16 2.37
N ILE A 366 -0.94 18.22 1.25
CA ILE A 366 -0.82 19.30 0.25
C ILE A 366 -1.07 20.65 0.91
N GLU A 367 -2.20 20.76 1.61
CA GLU A 367 -2.60 22.01 2.25
C GLU A 367 -1.69 22.33 3.43
N ILE A 368 -1.35 21.35 4.27
CA ILE A 368 -0.41 21.56 5.39
C ILE A 368 0.96 22.05 4.88
N ASN A 369 1.51 21.44 3.82
CA ASN A 369 2.77 21.86 3.22
C ASN A 369 2.71 23.28 2.66
N ARG A 370 1.53 23.72 2.18
CA ARG A 370 1.29 25.10 1.77
C ARG A 370 1.39 26.07 2.95
N LEU A 371 0.84 25.69 4.11
CA LEU A 371 0.86 26.51 5.32
C LEU A 371 2.27 26.69 5.89
N ILE A 372 3.15 25.69 5.71
CA ILE A 372 4.52 25.73 6.24
C ILE A 372 5.59 26.08 5.19
N ALA A 373 5.17 26.53 4.00
CA ALA A 373 6.06 26.75 2.86
C ALA A 373 7.23 27.72 3.15
N GLU A 374 7.08 28.62 4.13
CA GLU A 374 8.11 29.57 4.55
C GLU A 374 9.23 28.95 5.41
N THR A 375 9.01 27.75 5.97
CA THR A 375 9.87 27.16 7.02
C THR A 375 11.06 26.33 6.51
N SER A 376 11.26 26.26 5.19
CA SER A 376 12.21 25.38 4.48
C SER A 376 11.96 23.87 4.62
N TYR A 377 11.01 23.47 5.48
CA TYR A 377 10.60 22.08 5.67
C TYR A 377 9.33 21.75 4.88
N ARG A 378 9.17 20.46 4.58
CA ARG A 378 8.01 19.87 3.96
C ARG A 378 7.79 18.46 4.52
N PHE A 379 6.54 18.08 4.74
CA PHE A 379 6.16 16.68 4.95
C PHE A 379 6.22 15.95 3.61
N GLU A 380 7.01 14.89 3.58
CA GLU A 380 7.20 14.02 2.43
C GLU A 380 6.66 12.63 2.75
N VAL A 381 6.04 12.01 1.76
CA VAL A 381 5.42 10.70 1.91
C VAL A 381 6.26 9.66 1.19
N CYS A 382 6.70 8.67 1.94
CA CYS A 382 7.44 7.53 1.43
C CYS A 382 6.56 6.29 1.45
N GLN A 383 6.43 5.64 0.30
CA GLN A 383 5.78 4.33 0.23
C GLN A 383 6.75 3.27 0.76
N VAL A 384 6.27 2.47 1.71
CA VAL A 384 6.96 1.26 2.16
C VAL A 384 6.49 0.09 1.26
N LEU A 385 7.26 -0.98 1.13
CA LEU A 385 6.87 -2.14 0.32
C LEU A 385 5.60 -2.84 0.82
N THR A 386 5.30 -2.70 2.10
CA THR A 386 4.03 -3.11 2.73
C THR A 386 3.02 -1.97 2.65
N ASP A 387 1.72 -2.25 2.83
CA ASP A 387 0.61 -1.27 2.89
C ASP A 387 0.71 -0.20 4.00
N ASN A 388 1.90 0.09 4.50
CA ASN A 388 2.23 1.12 5.46
C ASN A 388 2.78 2.35 4.74
N THR A 389 2.36 3.52 5.19
CA THR A 389 2.94 4.79 4.74
C THR A 389 3.80 5.40 5.83
N LEU A 390 4.94 5.98 5.41
CA LEU A 390 5.79 6.77 6.28
C LEU A 390 5.72 8.24 5.86
N VAL A 391 5.37 9.12 6.79
CA VAL A 391 5.49 10.57 6.64
C VAL A 391 6.76 11.03 7.33
N ILE A 392 7.56 11.84 6.65
CA ILE A 392 8.84 12.36 7.17
C ILE A 392 8.95 13.85 6.90
N LEU A 393 9.39 14.63 7.89
CA LEU A 393 9.68 16.04 7.69
C LEU A 393 11.09 16.23 7.12
N LEU A 394 11.20 16.79 5.92
CA LEU A 394 12.47 17.02 5.21
C LEU A 394 12.58 18.43 4.67
N THR A 395 13.80 18.94 4.55
CA THR A 395 14.11 20.05 3.65
C THR A 395 14.25 19.56 2.21
N LEU A 396 14.17 20.47 1.23
CA LEU A 396 14.38 20.13 -0.17
C LEU A 396 15.78 19.50 -0.41
N ALA A 397 16.81 20.01 0.25
CA ALA A 397 18.17 19.50 0.13
C ALA A 397 18.31 18.09 0.72
N GLU A 398 17.69 17.82 1.88
CA GLU A 398 17.65 16.48 2.48
C GLU A 398 16.95 15.49 1.56
N LYS A 399 15.76 15.82 1.05
CA LYS A 399 15.01 14.97 0.10
C LYS A 399 15.84 14.61 -1.13
N GLN A 400 16.39 15.62 -1.82
CA GLN A 400 17.17 15.41 -3.04
C GLN A 400 18.43 14.58 -2.79
N ARG A 401 19.02 14.69 -1.60
CA ARG A 401 20.18 13.88 -1.21
C ARG A 401 19.77 12.43 -0.97
N ILE A 402 18.67 12.20 -0.25
CA ILE A 402 18.10 10.86 -0.01
C ILE A 402 17.69 10.17 -1.33
N GLU A 403 17.00 10.86 -2.22
CA GLU A 403 16.61 10.33 -3.54
C GLU A 403 17.81 9.90 -4.38
N ARG A 404 18.93 10.63 -4.27
CA ARG A 404 20.14 10.39 -5.07
C ARG A 404 21.07 9.34 -4.47
N GLU A 405 21.33 9.45 -3.16
CA GLU A 405 22.35 8.65 -2.47
C GLU A 405 21.77 7.35 -1.91
N ARG A 406 20.45 7.27 -1.69
CA ARG A 406 19.76 6.08 -1.17
C ARG A 406 18.69 5.54 -2.10
N CYS A 407 18.47 6.15 -3.26
CA CYS A 407 17.44 5.74 -4.23
C CYS A 407 16.01 5.70 -3.67
N LEU A 408 15.77 6.34 -2.51
CA LEU A 408 14.47 6.33 -1.87
C LEU A 408 13.53 7.30 -2.58
N LYS A 409 12.34 6.83 -2.97
CA LYS A 409 11.37 7.62 -3.72
C LYS A 409 10.28 8.16 -2.79
N PHE A 410 9.96 9.43 -2.99
CA PHE A 410 8.82 10.07 -2.35
C PHE A 410 7.69 10.25 -3.35
N GLU A 411 6.46 10.21 -2.86
CA GLU A 411 5.29 10.48 -3.67
C GLU A 411 5.34 11.90 -4.27
N ARG A 412 4.70 12.07 -5.43
CA ARG A 412 4.59 13.36 -6.13
C ARG A 412 3.15 13.84 -6.04
N TRP A 413 3.00 15.04 -5.49
CA TRP A 413 1.75 15.67 -5.12
C TRP A 413 1.60 16.95 -5.92
#